data_AF-A0A943SNQ6-F1
#
_entry.id   AF-A0A943SNQ6-F1
#
_cell.length_a   1.000
_cell.length_b   1.000
_cell.length_c   1.000
_cell.angle_alpha   90.00
_cell.angle_beta   90.00
_cell.angle_gamma   90.00
#
_symmetry.space_group_name_H-M   'P 1'
#
loop_
_entity.id
_entity.type
_entity.pdbx_description
1 polymer ?
#
loop_
_entity_poly.entity_id
_entity_poly.type
_entity_poly.pdbx_seq_one_letter_code
_entity_poly.pdbx_strand_id
1 'polypeptide(L)'
;LFDLHGMKDWPNILAVCVLAALANSWAFRKRWFSLSAVLGYPCGFGIGLALNWDAVNSAGARSNNLWLIWAGCLLGFLLMGAALELCMARAAGKKRSAEVSKR
;
A
#
# COMPACT_ATOMS: atom_id res chain seq x y z
N LEU A 1 -8.58 9.38 23.43
CA LEU A 1 -7.76 8.72 22.40
C LEU A 1 -8.52 7.62 21.64
N PHE A 2 -9.43 6.88 22.28
CA PHE A 2 -10.20 5.78 21.67
C PHE A 2 -11.38 6.19 20.76
N ASP A 3 -11.74 7.47 20.76
CA ASP A 3 -12.95 7.99 20.10
C ASP A 3 -12.68 8.68 18.74
N LEU A 4 -11.43 8.63 18.27
CA LEU A 4 -11.01 9.27 17.01
C LEU A 4 -11.05 8.31 15.81
N HIS A 5 -11.30 7.02 16.03
CA HIS A 5 -11.32 6.01 14.98
C HIS A 5 -12.65 5.28 14.96
N GLY A 6 -13.46 5.55 13.93
CA GLY A 6 -14.72 4.85 13.66
C GLY A 6 -14.59 3.33 13.46
N MET A 7 -13.37 2.77 13.40
CA MET A 7 -13.11 1.33 13.49
C MET A 7 -11.76 1.07 14.18
N LYS A 8 -11.84 0.61 15.43
CA LYS A 8 -10.71 0.41 16.37
C LYS A 8 -9.61 -0.52 15.83
N ASP A 9 -9.96 -1.47 14.97
CA ASP A 9 -9.03 -2.52 14.50
C ASP A 9 -8.42 -2.25 13.11
N TRP A 10 -8.85 -1.20 12.42
CA TRP A 10 -8.38 -0.91 11.06
C TRP A 10 -6.86 -0.72 10.93
N PRO A 11 -6.17 -0.02 11.87
CA PRO A 11 -4.70 0.07 11.85
C PRO A 11 -4.01 -1.29 11.91
N ASN A 12 -4.56 -2.22 12.71
CA ASN A 12 -4.03 -3.57 12.88
C ASN A 12 -4.26 -4.41 11.61
N ILE A 13 -5.43 -4.31 10.98
CA ILE A 13 -5.72 -5.01 9.72
C ILE A 13 -4.75 -4.57 8.63
N LEU A 14 -4.53 -3.25 8.48
CA LEU A 14 -3.57 -2.72 7.51
C LEU A 14 -2.13 -3.16 7.81
N ALA A 15 -1.74 -3.24 9.08
CA ALA A 15 -0.43 -3.73 9.47
C ALA A 15 -0.25 -5.22 9.11
N VAL A 16 -1.27 -6.05 9.34
CA VAL A 16 -1.27 -7.46 8.93
C VAL A 16 -1.17 -7.59 7.40
N CYS A 17 -1.87 -6.75 6.64
CA CYS A 17 -1.75 -6.73 5.18
C CYS A 17 -0.33 -6.37 4.70
N VAL A 18 0.32 -5.39 5.34
CA VAL A 18 1.71 -5.02 5.04
C VAL A 18 2.66 -6.18 5.37
N LEU A 19 2.48 -6.84 6.51
CA LEU A 19 3.27 -8.01 6.90
C LEU A 19 3.09 -9.18 5.92
N ALA A 20 1.86 -9.45 5.49
CA ALA A 20 1.59 -10.47 4.47
C ALA A 20 2.23 -10.11 3.12
N ALA A 21 2.16 -8.84 2.70
CA ALA A 21 2.81 -8.35 1.49
C ALA A 21 4.34 -8.49 1.58
N LEU A 22 4.93 -8.19 2.74
CA LEU A 22 6.36 -8.37 3.02
C LEU A 22 6.79 -9.83 2.96
N ALA A 23 6.04 -10.73 3.60
CA ALA A 23 6.30 -12.17 3.56
C ALA A 23 6.27 -12.70 2.13
N ASN A 24 5.27 -12.28 1.34
CA ASN A 24 5.15 -12.64 -0.07
C ASN A 24 6.33 -12.08 -0.88
N SER A 25 6.69 -10.81 -0.64
CA SER A 25 7.82 -10.14 -1.28
C SER A 25 9.15 -10.84 -1.04
N TRP A 26 9.35 -11.35 0.17
CA TRP A 26 10.55 -12.07 0.57
C TRP A 26 10.63 -13.42 -0.14
N ALA A 27 9.53 -14.17 -0.21
CA ALA A 27 9.44 -15.45 -0.94
C ALA A 27 9.80 -15.30 -2.44
N PHE A 28 9.37 -14.21 -3.08
CA PHE A 28 9.59 -13.98 -4.51
C PHE A 28 10.80 -13.08 -4.84
N ARG A 29 11.61 -12.70 -3.84
CA ARG A 29 12.75 -11.75 -3.95
C ARG A 29 12.40 -10.43 -4.66
N LYS A 30 11.17 -9.94 -4.46
CA LYS A 30 10.61 -8.75 -5.11
C LYS A 30 10.97 -7.48 -4.35
N ARG A 31 12.18 -6.95 -4.56
CA ARG A 31 12.71 -5.83 -3.76
C ARG A 31 11.84 -4.57 -3.84
N TRP A 32 11.25 -4.27 -4.99
CA TRP A 32 10.49 -3.04 -5.17
C TRP A 32 9.10 -3.12 -4.53
N PHE A 33 8.46 -4.28 -4.59
CA PHE A 33 7.17 -4.51 -3.92
C PHE A 33 7.30 -4.36 -2.39
N SER A 34 8.39 -4.88 -1.81
CA SER A 34 8.72 -4.75 -0.40
C SER A 34 8.84 -3.29 0.05
N LEU A 35 9.59 -2.48 -0.70
CA LEU A 35 9.79 -1.06 -0.40
C LEU A 35 8.49 -0.27 -0.47
N SER A 36 7.66 -0.54 -1.49
CA SER A 36 6.36 0.13 -1.63
C SER A 36 5.40 -0.21 -0.47
N ALA A 37 5.39 -1.46 0.01
CA ALA A 37 4.57 -1.85 1.15
C ALA A 37 4.99 -1.15 2.46
N VAL A 38 6.30 -1.08 2.72
CA VAL A 38 6.86 -0.44 3.92
C VAL A 38 6.64 1.06 3.92
N LEU A 39 6.76 1.72 2.77
CA LEU A 39 6.54 3.17 2.65
C LEU A 39 5.05 3.54 2.62
N GLY A 40 4.21 2.68 2.03
CA GLY A 40 2.78 2.93 1.88
C GLY A 40 2.04 3.07 3.22
N TYR A 41 2.48 2.35 4.26
CA TYR A 41 1.86 2.42 5.58
C TYR A 41 2.06 3.78 6.30
N PRO A 42 3.29 4.26 6.57
CA PRO A 42 3.52 5.56 7.20
C PRO A 42 3.12 6.73 6.30
N CYS A 43 3.36 6.65 4.98
CA CYS A 43 2.93 7.72 4.07
C CYS A 43 1.41 7.83 3.98
N GLY A 44 0.70 6.69 3.88
CA GLY A 44 -0.76 6.70 3.87
C GLY A 44 -1.37 7.19 5.18
N PHE A 45 -0.70 6.93 6.31
CA PHE A 45 -1.12 7.48 7.60
C PHE A 45 -0.92 9.00 7.66
N GLY A 46 0.24 9.50 7.22
CA GLY A 46 0.53 10.94 7.19
C GLY A 46 -0.39 11.71 6.25
N ILE A 47 -0.66 11.17 5.06
CA ILE A 47 -1.63 11.74 4.11
C ILE A 47 -3.05 11.67 4.70
N GLY A 48 -3.40 10.55 5.33
CA GLY A 48 -4.64 10.36 6.06
C GLY A 48 -4.85 11.43 7.13
N LEU A 49 -3.82 11.74 7.93
CA LEU A 49 -3.88 12.82 8.93
C LEU A 49 -4.03 14.21 8.31
N ALA A 50 -3.33 14.48 7.20
CA ALA A 50 -3.37 15.79 6.54
C ALA A 50 -4.71 16.06 5.83
N LEU A 51 -5.36 15.02 5.29
CA LEU A 51 -6.60 15.11 4.52
C LEU A 51 -7.84 14.62 5.29
N ASN A 52 -7.67 14.22 6.55
CA ASN A 52 -8.79 13.76 7.37
C ASN A 52 -9.80 14.88 7.59
N TRP A 53 -11.07 14.54 7.42
CA TRP A 53 -12.20 15.38 7.81
C TRP A 53 -13.07 14.60 8.78
N ASP A 54 -13.37 15.21 9.92
CA ASP A 54 -14.31 14.68 10.91
C ASP A 54 -15.71 15.20 10.58
N ALA A 55 -16.62 14.29 10.25
CA ALA A 55 -18.02 14.59 10.00
C ALA A 55 -18.89 14.02 11.12
N VAL A 56 -19.67 14.86 11.79
CA VAL A 56 -20.70 14.41 12.73
C VAL A 56 -22.00 14.27 11.94
N ASN A 57 -22.53 13.05 11.81
CA ASN A 57 -23.84 12.88 11.18
C ASN A 57 -24.96 13.34 12.12
N SER A 58 -26.17 13.56 11.58
CA SER A 58 -27.32 14.05 12.36
C SER A 58 -27.78 13.10 13.48
N ALA A 59 -27.27 11.86 13.52
CA ALA A 59 -27.49 10.90 14.59
C ALA A 59 -26.42 10.96 15.71
N GLY A 60 -25.49 11.93 15.65
CA GLY A 60 -24.42 12.11 16.61
C GLY A 60 -23.22 11.17 16.42
N ALA A 61 -23.20 10.34 15.38
CA ALA A 61 -22.08 9.47 15.09
C ALA A 61 -20.95 10.25 14.40
N ARG A 62 -19.74 10.16 14.97
CA ARG A 62 -18.52 10.68 14.35
C ARG A 62 -18.07 9.72 13.25
N SER A 63 -18.09 10.22 12.02
CA SER A 63 -17.47 9.64 10.85
C SER A 63 -16.12 10.33 10.63
N ASN A 64 -15.09 9.54 10.41
CA ASN A 64 -13.74 10.03 10.14
C ASN A 64 -13.27 9.32 8.85
N ASN A 65 -12.73 10.06 7.89
CA ASN A 65 -12.35 9.52 6.57
C ASN A 65 -10.89 9.02 6.51
N LEU A 66 -10.13 9.17 7.60
CA LEU A 66 -8.72 8.79 7.68
C LEU A 66 -8.49 7.33 7.30
N TRP A 67 -9.35 6.42 7.75
CA TRP A 67 -9.21 4.99 7.47
C TRP A 67 -9.35 4.67 5.97
N LEU A 68 -10.21 5.40 5.26
CA LEU A 68 -10.47 5.23 3.84
C LEU A 68 -9.32 5.78 3.00
N ILE A 69 -8.83 6.97 3.37
CA ILE A 69 -7.67 7.60 2.73
C ILE A 69 -6.42 6.74 2.95
N TRP A 70 -6.24 6.23 4.17
CA TRP A 70 -5.10 5.40 4.51
C TRP A 70 -5.09 4.07 3.76
N ALA A 71 -6.23 3.39 3.68
CA ALA A 71 -6.37 2.16 2.89
C ALA A 71 -6.15 2.42 1.40
N GLY A 72 -6.70 3.51 0.85
CA GLY A 72 -6.52 3.89 -0.54
C GLY A 72 -5.05 4.18 -0.88
N CYS A 73 -4.34 4.92 -0.03
CA CYS A 73 -2.91 5.16 -0.18
C CYS A 73 -2.11 3.85 -0.15
N LEU A 74 -2.35 2.98 0.84
CA LEU A 74 -1.65 1.71 0.94
C LEU A 74 -1.86 0.85 -0.33
N LEU A 75 -3.10 0.76 -0.80
CA LEU A 75 -3.43 0.02 -2.02
C LEU A 75 -2.72 0.62 -3.25
N GLY A 76 -2.71 1.94 -3.39
CA GLY A 76 -2.01 2.63 -4.48
C GLY A 76 -0.50 2.35 -4.48
N PHE A 77 0.14 2.36 -3.32
CA PHE A 77 1.56 2.02 -3.19
C PHE A 77 1.83 0.55 -3.55
N LEU A 78 1.00 -0.39 -3.08
CA LEU A 78 1.13 -1.81 -3.42
C LEU A 78 0.98 -2.06 -4.92
N LEU A 79 0.00 -1.42 -5.56
CA LEU A 79 -0.20 -1.50 -7.01
C LEU A 79 0.99 -0.94 -7.78
N MET A 80 1.53 0.20 -7.35
CA MET A 80 2.71 0.81 -7.96
C MET A 80 3.94 -0.10 -7.84
N GLY A 81 4.19 -0.66 -6.65
CA GLY A 81 5.28 -1.61 -6.42
C GLY A 81 5.15 -2.88 -7.27
N ALA A 82 3.93 -3.41 -7.41
CA ALA A 82 3.66 -4.57 -8.26
C ALA A 82 3.85 -4.24 -9.75
N ALA A 83 3.39 -3.08 -10.21
CA ALA A 83 3.57 -2.62 -11.58
C ALA A 83 5.04 -2.45 -11.94
N LEU A 84 5.84 -1.83 -11.05
CA LEU A 84 7.29 -1.67 -11.23
C LEU A 84 8.00 -3.02 -11.35
N GLU A 85 7.68 -3.97 -10.48
CA GLU A 85 8.23 -5.34 -10.56
C GLU A 85 7.88 -6.05 -11.87
N LEU A 86 6.65 -5.91 -12.34
CA LEU A 86 6.22 -6.49 -13.62
C LEU A 86 6.91 -5.82 -14.81
N CYS A 87 7.03 -4.49 -14.80
CA CYS A 87 7.73 -3.73 -15.85
C CYS A 87 9.22 -4.11 -15.91
N MET A 88 9.88 -4.24 -14.76
CA MET A 88 11.29 -4.63 -14.69
C MET A 88 11.51 -6.08 -15.14
N ALA A 89 10.63 -7.00 -14.74
CA ALA A 89 10.67 -8.39 -15.20
C ALA A 89 10.48 -8.50 -16.72
N ARG A 90 9.53 -7.75 -17.29
CA ARG A 90 9.31 -7.71 -18.74
C ARG A 90 10.50 -7.10 -19.49
N ALA A 91 11.08 -6.02 -18.98
CA ALA A 91 12.26 -5.40 -19.57
C ALA A 91 13.47 -6.34 -19.59
N ALA A 92 13.69 -7.12 -18.53
CA ALA A 92 14.74 -8.13 -18.47
C ALA A 92 14.55 -9.26 -19.48
N GLY A 93 13.30 -9.72 -19.69
CA GLY A 93 12.98 -10.71 -20.72
C GLY A 93 13.25 -10.21 -22.14
N LYS A 94 12.87 -8.95 -22.42
CA LYS A 94 13.08 -8.32 -23.74
C LYS A 94 14.56 -8.21 -24.11
N LYS A 95 15.43 -7.88 -23.13
CA LYS A 95 16.89 -7.81 -23.34
C LYS A 95 17.49 -9.18 -23.68
N ARG A 96 17.04 -10.25 -23.01
CA ARG A 96 17.55 -11.62 -23.22
C ARG A 96 17.22 -12.15 -24.62
N SER A 97 15.99 -11.95 -25.11
CA SER A 97 15.62 -12.35 -26.47
C SER A 97 16.38 -11.57 -27.55
N ALA A 98 16.67 -10.29 -27.31
CA ALA A 98 17.45 -9.47 -28.24
C ALA A 98 18.94 -9.90 -28.34
N GLU A 99 19.53 -10.40 -27.25
CA GLU A 99 20.91 -10.94 -27.30
C GLU A 99 20.98 -12.30 -27.98
N VAL A 100 20.00 -13.19 -27.77
CA VAL A 100 19.94 -14.51 -28.44
C VAL A 100 19.78 -14.35 -29.96
N SER A 101 18.96 -13.38 -30.41
CA SER A 101 18.77 -13.11 -31.84
C SER A 101 20.00 -12.52 -32.55
N LYS A 102 21.00 -12.03 -31.81
CA LYS A 102 22.22 -11.42 -32.36
C LYS A 102 23.41 -12.39 -32.43
N ARG A 103 23.30 -13.59 -31.84
CA ARG A 103 24.29 -14.66 -31.90
C ARG A 103 23.93 -15.63 -33.02
#